data_AF-A0A3A4R1W2-F1
#
_entry.id   AF-A0A3A4R1W2-F1
#
_cell.length_a   1.000
_cell.length_b   1.000
_cell.length_c   1.000
_cell.angle_alpha   90.00
_cell.angle_beta   90.00
_cell.angle_gamma   90.00
#
_symmetry.space_group_name_H-M   'P 1'
#
loop_
_entity.id
_entity.type
_entity.pdbx_description
1 polymer ?
#
loop_
_entity_poly.entity_id
_entity_poly.type
_entity_poly.pdbx_seq_one_letter_code
_entity_poly.pdbx_strand_id
1 'polypeptide(L)' 'MPRIARLDTPGLLHHVMIRGIERRKIFTDDKDRENFIDRLDVLL' A
#
# COMPACT_ATOMS: atom_id res chain seq x y z
N MET A 1 -18.27 -15.04 1.85
CA MET A 1 -18.03 -14.10 2.97
C MET A 1 -18.26 -12.68 2.46
N PRO A 2 -19.28 -11.95 2.97
CA PRO A 2 -19.47 -10.57 2.58
C PRO A 2 -18.33 -9.75 3.19
N ARG A 3 -17.46 -9.19 2.34
CA ARG A 3 -16.53 -8.16 2.78
C ARG A 3 -17.36 -6.89 2.98
N ILE A 4 -17.29 -6.30 4.16
CA ILE A 4 -17.91 -5.00 4.45
C ILE A 4 -17.35 -3.99 3.43
N ALA A 5 -18.21 -3.11 2.93
CA ALA A 5 -17.81 -2.05 2.03
C ALA A 5 -16.75 -1.16 2.71
N ARG A 6 -15.78 -0.66 1.93
CA ARG A 6 -14.82 0.32 2.47
C ARG A 6 -15.59 1.59 2.83
N LEU A 7 -15.42 2.04 4.07
CA LEU A 7 -15.97 3.32 4.52
C LEU A 7 -15.06 4.44 4.03
N ASP A 8 -15.64 5.41 3.33
CA ASP A 8 -14.94 6.60 2.83
C ASP A 8 -15.46 7.81 3.61
N THR A 9 -14.73 8.17 4.67
CA THR A 9 -15.08 9.27 5.58
C THR A 9 -13.82 10.06 5.92
N PRO A 10 -13.88 11.40 5.91
CA PRO A 10 -12.72 12.24 6.25
C PRO A 10 -12.14 11.89 7.62
N GLY A 11 -10.82 11.82 7.72
CA GLY A 11 -10.10 11.53 8.98
C GLY A 11 -10.12 10.06 9.42
N LEU A 12 -10.71 9.15 8.63
CA LEU A 12 -10.65 7.72 8.90
C LEU A 12 -9.27 7.16 8.58
N LEU A 13 -8.71 6.36 9.50
CA LEU A 13 -7.48 5.63 9.28
C LEU A 13 -7.77 4.30 8.57
N HIS A 14 -7.22 4.13 7.36
CA HIS A 14 -7.27 2.86 6.64
C HIS A 14 -5.96 2.10 6.83
N HIS A 15 -6.06 0.82 7.23
CA HIS A 15 -4.92 -0.08 7.19
C HIS A 15 -4.76 -0.65 5.77
N VAL A 16 -3.62 -0.35 5.12
CA VAL A 16 -3.30 -0.81 3.77
C VAL A 16 -2.25 -1.91 3.84
N MET A 17 -2.54 -3.07 3.23
CA MET A 17 -1.58 -4.16 3.06
C MET A 17 -1.33 -4.40 1.57
N ILE A 18 -0.07 -4.60 1.20
CA ILE A 18 0.35 -4.94 -0.16
C ILE A 18 1.11 -6.27 -0.17
N ARG A 19 1.10 -6.93 -1.32
CA ARG A 19 1.78 -8.21 -1.53
C ARG A 19 2.41 -8.24 -2.91
N GLY A 20 3.60 -8.83 -3.01
CA GLY A 20 4.23 -9.08 -4.30
C GLY A 20 3.40 -10.03 -5.16
N ILE A 21 3.37 -9.74 -6.45
CA ILE A 21 2.81 -10.62 -7.47
C ILE A 21 3.48 -11.99 -7.34
N GLU A 22 2.70 -13.07 -7.42
CA GLU A 22 3.20 -14.45 -7.24
C GLU A 22 3.94 -14.70 -5.91
N ARG A 23 3.62 -13.95 -4.84
CA ARG A 23 4.31 -14.03 -3.53
C ARG A 23 5.81 -13.69 -3.61
N ARG A 24 6.26 -13.01 -4.66
CA ARG A 24 7.65 -12.54 -4.78
C ARG A 24 7.94 -11.42 -3.78
N LYS A 25 9.22 -11.13 -3.58
CA LYS A 25 9.64 -9.94 -2.81
C LYS A 25 9.05 -8.69 -3.45
N ILE A 26 8.56 -7.78 -2.62
CA ILE A 26 7.99 -6.50 -3.08
C ILE A 26 9.12 -5.56 -3.50
N PHE A 27 10.18 -5.50 -2.70
CA PHE A 27 11.36 -4.69 -2.96
C PHE A 27 12.56 -5.58 -3.22
N THR A 28 13.33 -5.27 -4.26
CA THR A 28 14.57 -5.99 -4.58
C THR A 28 15.75 -5.51 -3.75
N ASP A 29 15.78 -4.23 -3.40
CA ASP A 29 16.77 -3.58 -2.55
C ASP A 29 16.17 -2.39 -1.77
N ASP A 30 16.98 -1.72 -0.95
CA ASP A 30 16.55 -0.56 -0.18
C ASP A 30 16.23 0.66 -1.06
N LYS A 31 16.90 0.81 -2.21
CA LYS A 31 16.68 1.91 -3.14
C LYS A 31 15.33 1.81 -3.83
N ASP A 32 14.91 0.60 -4.20
CA ASP A 32 13.58 0.31 -4.73
C ASP A 32 12.48 0.63 -3.72
N ARG A 33 12.69 0.27 -2.44
CA ARG A 33 11.80 0.66 -1.34
C ARG A 33 11.69 2.18 -1.20
N GLU A 34 12.81 2.89 -1.21
CA GLU A 34 12.83 4.36 -1.11
C GLU A 34 12.09 5.01 -2.28
N ASN A 35 12.37 4.59 -3.52
CA ASN A 35 11.65 5.07 -4.70
C ASN A 35 10.13 4.84 -4.62
N PHE A 36 9.70 3.73 -4.03
CA PHE A 36 8.28 3.47 -3.81
C PHE A 36 7.67 4.45 -2.81
N ILE A 37 8.35 4.72 -1.69
CA ILE A 37 7.90 5.67 -0.67
C ILE A 37 7.83 7.08 -1.25
N ASP A 38 8.86 7.52 -1.98
CA ASP A 38 8.91 8.85 -2.59
C ASP A 38 7.74 9.07 -3.58
N ARG A 39 7.38 8.03 -4.34
CA ARG A 39 6.22 8.10 -5.26
C ARG A 39 4.89 8.05 -4.54
N LEU A 40 4.82 7.34 -3.41
CA LEU A 40 3.61 7.26 -2.59
C LEU A 40 3.31 8.59 -1.91
N ASP A 41 4.34 9.32 -1.49
CA ASP A 41 4.22 10.63 -0.85
C ASP A 41 3.53 11.65 -1.77
N VAL A 42 3.79 11.60 -3.08
CA VAL A 42 3.12 12.48 -4.07
C VAL A 42 1.62 12.19 -4.23
N LEU A 43 1.16 11.00 -3.82
CA LEU A 43 -0.22 10.54 -3.97
C LEU A 43 -1.10 10.76 -2.73
N LEU A 44 -0.51 11.06 -1.56
CA LEU A 44 -1.19 11.25 -0.28
C LEU A 44 -1.36 12.72 0.07
#